data_AF-A0A519RX43-F1
#
_entry.id   AF-A0A519RX43-F1
#
_cell.length_a   1.000
_cell.length_b   1.000
_cell.length_c   1.000
_cell.angle_alpha   90.00
_cell.angle_beta   90.00
_cell.angle_gamma   90.00
#
_symmetry.space_group_name_H-M   'P 1'
#
loop_
_entity.id
_entity.type
_entity.pdbx_description
1 polymer ?
#
loop_
_entity_poly.entity_id
_entity_poly.type
_entity_poly.pdbx_seq_one_letter_code
_entity_poly.pdbx_strand_id
1 'polypeptide(L)'
;FGLPVLEAFKAECPVLLSDTECFREIGANAVAYFDAYDYTSLLASMEKVLKDGAYRESLIKSGRERLQDFPLDKSLRQTFDVYNSLL
;
A
#
# COMPACT_ATOMS: atom_id res chain seq x y z
N PHE A 1 -0.14 -10.79 -1.31
CA PHE A 1 0.03 -10.21 -2.66
C PHE A 1 -0.42 -8.77 -2.60
N GLY A 2 0.46 -7.82 -2.93
CA GLY A 2 0.27 -6.38 -2.65
C GLY A 2 -0.35 -5.56 -3.80
N LEU A 3 -0.65 -6.18 -4.95
CA LEU A 3 -1.15 -5.44 -6.13
C LEU A 3 -2.41 -4.60 -5.85
N PRO A 4 -3.44 -5.08 -5.12
CA PRO A 4 -4.61 -4.24 -4.82
C PRO A 4 -4.26 -2.96 -4.06
N VAL A 5 -3.21 -2.98 -3.23
CA VAL A 5 -2.73 -1.81 -2.49
C VAL A 5 -2.10 -0.79 -3.46
N LEU A 6 -1.28 -1.27 -4.41
CA LEU A 6 -0.67 -0.41 -5.42
C LEU A 6 -1.71 0.19 -6.38
N GLU A 7 -2.73 -0.59 -6.74
CA GLU A 7 -3.86 -0.12 -7.53
C GLU A 7 -4.66 0.97 -6.80
N ALA A 8 -4.90 0.79 -5.50
CA ALA A 8 -5.54 1.81 -4.68
C ALA A 8 -4.70 3.09 -4.56
N PHE A 9 -3.38 2.98 -4.39
CA PHE A 9 -2.47 4.14 -4.42
C PHE A 9 -2.54 4.89 -5.74
N LYS A 10 -2.56 4.17 -6.88
CA LYS A 10 -2.71 4.76 -8.21
C LYS A 10 -4.07 5.44 -8.39
N ALA A 11 -5.11 4.90 -7.78
CA ALA A 11 -6.46 5.45 -7.78
C ALA A 11 -6.67 6.56 -6.73
N GLU A 12 -5.62 6.96 -6.01
CA GLU A 12 -5.70 7.97 -4.94
C GLU A 12 -6.68 7.60 -3.83
N CYS A 13 -6.86 6.29 -3.61
CA CYS A 13 -7.75 5.74 -2.62
C CYS A 13 -6.95 5.40 -1.34
N PRO A 14 -7.25 6.03 -0.19
CA PRO A 14 -6.65 5.66 1.09
C PRO A 14 -6.95 4.20 1.42
N VAL A 15 -5.93 3.48 1.92
CA VAL A 15 -6.04 2.04 2.21
C VAL A 15 -5.93 1.81 3.70
N LEU A 16 -6.83 0.97 4.22
CA LEU A 16 -6.70 0.38 5.54
C LEU A 16 -6.19 -1.05 5.39
N LEU A 17 -5.14 -1.40 6.15
CA LEU A 17 -4.56 -2.74 6.14
C LEU A 17 -4.44 -3.28 7.56
N SER A 18 -4.60 -4.60 7.71
CA SER A 18 -4.22 -5.23 8.96
C SER A 18 -2.71 -5.11 9.18
N ASP A 19 -2.30 -4.95 10.43
CA ASP A 19 -0.91 -4.70 10.78
C ASP A 19 -0.07 -5.99 10.78
N THR A 20 0.21 -6.52 9.58
CA THR A 20 1.02 -7.72 9.37
C THR A 20 2.33 -7.38 8.67
N GLU A 21 3.35 -8.24 8.82
CA GLU A 21 4.68 -8.01 8.23
C GLU A 21 4.62 -7.77 6.70
N CYS A 22 3.83 -8.56 5.98
CA CYS A 22 3.71 -8.41 4.52
C CYS A 22 3.05 -7.08 4.11
N PHE A 23 2.13 -6.55 4.93
CA PHE A 23 1.51 -5.25 4.67
C PHE A 23 2.36 -4.08 5.16
N ARG A 24 3.24 -4.27 6.14
CA ARG A 24 4.29 -3.30 6.48
C ARG A 24 5.28 -3.12 5.34
N GLU A 25 5.66 -4.21 4.67
CA GLU A 25 6.52 -4.14 3.49
C GLU A 25 5.87 -3.33 2.36
N ILE A 26 4.61 -3.59 2.01
CA ILE A 26 3.97 -2.89 0.87
C ILE A 26 3.53 -1.48 1.27
N GLY A 27 2.79 -1.35 2.37
CA GLY A 27 2.09 -0.13 2.77
C GLY A 27 2.99 0.93 3.42
N ALA A 28 4.09 0.54 4.09
CA ALA A 28 4.99 1.45 4.79
C ALA A 28 4.21 2.55 5.58
N ASN A 29 4.50 3.83 5.36
CA ASN A 29 3.79 4.95 5.97
C ASN A 29 2.60 5.46 5.13
N ALA A 30 2.23 4.77 4.06
CA ALA A 30 1.22 5.19 3.09
C ALA A 30 -0.19 4.64 3.35
N VAL A 31 -0.37 3.88 4.45
CA VAL A 31 -1.66 3.25 4.81
C VAL A 31 -2.03 3.52 6.26
N ALA A 32 -3.30 3.35 6.57
CA ALA A 32 -3.78 3.29 7.93
C ALA A 32 -3.78 1.82 8.39
N TYR A 33 -2.96 1.49 9.39
CA TYR A 33 -2.95 0.15 9.97
C TYR A 33 -4.04 -0.03 11.02
N PHE A 34 -4.51 -1.27 11.17
CA PHE A 34 -5.35 -1.70 12.29
C PHE A 34 -4.94 -3.10 12.74
N ASP A 35 -5.24 -3.46 13.99
CA ASP A 35 -5.01 -4.82 14.49
C ASP A 35 -6.06 -5.78 13.90
N ALA A 36 -5.62 -6.87 13.28
CA ALA A 36 -6.47 -7.88 12.65
C ALA A 36 -7.45 -8.56 13.62
N TYR A 37 -7.15 -8.57 14.92
CA TYR A 37 -7.92 -9.24 15.95
C TYR A 37 -8.67 -8.26 16.87
N ASP A 38 -8.59 -6.95 16.62
CA ASP A 38 -9.33 -5.94 17.35
C ASP A 38 -10.24 -5.12 16.42
N TYR A 39 -11.53 -5.42 16.50
CA TYR A 39 -12.58 -4.69 15.78
C TYR A 39 -12.62 -3.19 16.12
N THR A 40 -12.26 -2.83 17.36
CA THR A 40 -12.25 -1.43 17.81
C THR A 40 -11.14 -0.64 17.11
N SER A 41 -9.97 -1.26 16.92
CA SER A 41 -8.86 -0.71 16.14
C SER A 41 -9.28 -0.41 14.69
N LEU A 42 -9.96 -1.35 14.03
CA LEU A 42 -10.48 -1.15 12.68
C LEU A 42 -11.45 0.03 12.61
N LEU A 43 -12.43 0.09 13.52
CA LEU A 43 -13.39 1.19 13.57
C LEU A 43 -12.70 2.55 13.78
N ALA A 44 -11.75 2.63 14.70
CA ALA A 44 -11.00 3.86 14.95
C ALA A 44 -10.21 4.32 13.71
N SER A 45 -9.55 3.39 13.01
CA SER A 45 -8.84 3.69 11.77
C SER A 45 -9.80 4.13 10.65
N MET A 46 -10.96 3.49 10.51
CA MET A 46 -11.99 3.89 9.54
C MET A 46 -12.53 5.28 9.85
N GLU A 47 -12.90 5.56 11.10
CA GLU A 47 -13.40 6.87 11.50
C GLU A 47 -12.38 7.97 11.27
N LYS A 48 -11.10 7.71 11.58
CA LYS A 48 -10.03 8.67 11.37
C LYS A 48 -9.88 9.01 9.89
N VAL A 49 -9.82 8.02 9.01
CA VAL A 49 -9.70 8.25 7.54
C VAL A 49 -10.93 8.97 6.96
N LEU A 50 -12.12 8.72 7.50
CA LEU A 50 -13.36 9.37 7.03
C LEU A 50 -13.52 10.81 7.53
N LYS A 51 -13.18 11.07 8.80
CA LYS A 51 -13.46 12.35 9.49
C LYS A 51 -12.28 13.32 9.45
N ASP A 52 -11.04 12.84 9.42
CA ASP A 52 -9.83 13.68 9.37
C ASP A 52 -9.34 13.83 7.93
N GLY A 53 -9.75 14.93 7.29
CA GLY A 53 -9.38 15.25 5.91
C GLY A 53 -7.87 15.44 5.72
N ALA A 54 -7.17 16.03 6.69
CA ALA A 54 -5.73 16.27 6.58
C ALA A 54 -4.95 14.96 6.64
N TYR A 55 -5.35 14.05 7.55
CA TYR A 55 -4.78 12.72 7.61
C TYR A 55 -5.05 11.93 6.31
N ARG A 56 -6.27 11.99 5.77
CA ARG A 56 -6.61 11.35 4.49
C ARG A 56 -5.74 11.84 3.34
N GLU A 57 -5.58 13.15 3.18
CA GLU A 57 -4.70 13.72 2.14
C GLU A 57 -3.24 13.31 2.32
N SER A 58 -2.78 13.18 3.58
CA SER A 58 -1.42 12.69 3.85
C SER A 58 -1.22 11.25 3.37
N LEU A 59 -2.20 10.36 3.56
CA LEU A 59 -2.15 8.98 3.08
C LEU A 59 -2.14 8.91 1.56
N ILE A 60 -2.96 9.72 0.88
CA ILE A 60 -2.98 9.79 -0.59
C ILE A 60 -1.63 10.23 -1.11
N LYS A 61 -1.05 11.30 -0.54
CA LYS A 61 0.27 11.79 -0.91
C LYS A 61 1.34 10.70 -0.72
N SER A 62 1.40 10.07 0.45
CA SER A 62 2.37 9.01 0.73
C SER A 62 2.14 7.78 -0.15
N GLY A 63 0.90 7.45 -0.52
CA GLY A 63 0.58 6.38 -1.48
C GLY A 63 1.13 6.65 -2.87
N ARG A 64 0.97 7.89 -3.38
CA ARG A 64 1.57 8.30 -4.67
C ARG A 64 3.09 8.19 -4.66
N GLU A 65 3.73 8.59 -3.55
CA GLU A 65 5.18 8.47 -3.35
C GLU A 65 5.61 7.00 -3.29
N ARG A 66 4.93 6.18 -2.48
CA ARG A 66 5.22 4.75 -2.31
C ARG A 66 5.06 3.95 -3.59
N LEU A 67 4.11 4.32 -4.46
CA LEU A 67 3.89 3.67 -5.75
C LEU A 67 5.15 3.72 -6.65
N GLN A 68 6.00 4.74 -6.49
CA GLN A 68 7.23 4.88 -7.28
C GLN A 68 8.28 3.81 -6.97
N ASP A 69 8.18 3.15 -5.81
CA ASP A 69 9.08 2.06 -5.42
C ASP A 69 8.78 0.74 -6.15
N PHE A 70 7.65 0.67 -6.86
CA PHE A 70 7.18 -0.52 -7.58
C PHE A 70 7.03 -0.30 -9.10
N PRO A 71 8.12 0.05 -9.82
CA PRO A 71 8.06 0.27 -11.26
C PRO A 71 7.87 -1.06 -12.02
N LEU A 72 6.71 -1.23 -12.65
CA LEU A 72 6.36 -2.45 -13.38
C LEU A 72 7.37 -2.80 -14.49
N ASP A 73 7.83 -1.80 -15.25
CA ASP A 73 8.82 -2.01 -16.32
C ASP A 73 10.13 -2.61 -15.80
N LYS A 74 10.54 -2.25 -14.58
CA LYS A 74 11.74 -2.81 -13.95
C LYS A 74 11.52 -4.28 -13.63
N SER A 75 10.38 -4.64 -13.03
CA SER A 75 10.04 -6.03 -12.74
C SER A 75 10.02 -6.87 -14.03
N LEU A 76 9.37 -6.36 -15.09
CA LEU A 76 9.32 -7.03 -16.39
C LEU A 76 10.72 -7.28 -16.97
N ARG A 77 11.59 -6.26 -17.01
CA ARG A 77 12.96 -6.38 -17.51
C ARG A 77 13.78 -7.38 -16.70
N GLN A 78 13.75 -7.28 -15.38
CA GLN A 78 14.50 -8.18 -14.50
C GLN A 78 14.05 -9.64 -14.66
N THR A 79 12.74 -9.88 -14.76
CA THR A 79 12.22 -11.24 -15.02
C THR A 79 12.68 -11.75 -16.40
N PHE A 80 12.62 -10.90 -17.43
CA PHE A 80 13.08 -11.25 -18.78
C PHE A 80 14.58 -11.57 -18.84
N ASP A 81 15.42 -10.78 -18.16
CA ASP A 81 16.87 -10.98 -18.11
C ASP A 81 17.22 -12.33 -17.47
N VAL A 82 16.50 -12.73 -16.41
CA VAL A 82 16.66 -14.06 -15.79
C VAL A 82 16.32 -15.17 -16.80
N TYR A 83 15.22 -15.06 -17.54
CA TYR A 83 14.87 -16.05 -18.56
C TYR A 83 15.93 -16.15 -19.66
N ASN A 84 16.46 -15.03 -20.13
CA ASN A 84 17.54 -15.04 -21.12
C ASN A 84 18.85 -15.64 -20.59
N SER A 85 19.13 -15.51 -19.29
CA SER A 85 20.35 -16.07 -18.69
C SER A 85 20.36 -17.61 -18.62
N LEU A 86 19.20 -18.24 -18.84
CA LEU A 86 19.02 -19.69 -18.83
C LEU A 86 18.98 -20.32 -20.23
N LEU A 87 19.00 -19.49 -21.28
CA LEU A 87 19.05 -19.90 -22.69
C LEU A 87 20.49 -19.85 -23.22
#